data_AF-A0A1T5HIZ2-F1
#
_entry.id   AF-A0A1T5HIZ2-F1
#
_cell.length_a   1.000
_cell.length_b   1.000
_cell.length_c   1.000
_cell.angle_alpha   90.00
_cell.angle_beta   90.00
_cell.angle_gamma   90.00
#
_symmetry.space_group_name_H-M   'P 1'
#
loop_
_entity.id
_entity.type
_entity.pdbx_description
1 polymer ?
#
loop_
_entity_poly.entity_id
_entity_poly.type
_entity_poly.pdbx_seq_one_letter_code
_entity_poly.pdbx_strand_id
1 'polypeptide(L)'
;MTVVSSTYPETLSEIKVNIHQSTLRSELAANAEMILLYWTIGKTILDQQKVAGRGAKVIEHLADDLRRAFPGMKGLSLRNLKYMRQFSAAYPDPGFVRKTLTQITWYHHVTLLSKITNPDQRNLFIKLSSKNRWSRNAMLTYIRSTVSDHH
;
A
#
# COMPACT_ATOMS: atom_id res chain seq x y z
N MET A 1 39.58 33.90 4.17
CA MET A 1 39.16 33.00 3.06
C MET A 1 39.13 31.60 3.59
N THR A 2 37.94 31.02 3.83
CA THR A 2 37.81 29.62 4.21
C THR A 2 38.09 28.76 2.99
N VAL A 3 39.27 28.14 2.96
CA VAL A 3 39.62 27.15 1.93
C VAL A 3 38.71 25.96 2.18
N VAL A 4 37.65 25.84 1.37
CA VAL A 4 36.86 24.63 1.32
C VAL A 4 37.80 23.52 0.83
N SER A 5 38.05 22.53 1.69
CA SER A 5 38.92 21.39 1.40
C SER A 5 38.60 20.82 0.00
N SER A 6 39.62 20.42 -0.75
CA SER A 6 39.47 19.79 -2.07
C SER A 6 38.65 18.48 -2.03
N THR A 7 38.30 18.00 -0.84
CA THR A 7 37.50 16.79 -0.57
C THR A 7 36.03 17.09 -0.21
N TYR A 8 35.64 18.36 -0.12
CA TYR A 8 34.28 18.75 0.27
C TYR A 8 33.20 18.32 -0.74
N PRO A 9 33.39 18.46 -2.07
CA PRO A 9 32.41 17.97 -3.04
C PRO A 9 32.13 16.47 -2.92
N GLU A 10 33.18 15.68 -2.69
CA GLU A 10 33.09 14.23 -2.48
C GLU A 10 32.34 13.93 -1.17
N THR A 11 32.70 14.61 -0.08
CA THR A 11 32.03 14.50 1.21
C THR A 11 30.53 14.81 1.10
N LEU A 12 30.18 15.89 0.39
CA LEU A 12 28.79 16.28 0.16
C LEU A 12 28.02 15.25 -0.69
N SER A 13 28.67 14.70 -1.72
CA SER A 13 28.09 13.65 -2.57
C SER A 13 27.78 12.39 -1.76
N GLU A 14 28.73 11.95 -0.94
CA GLU A 14 28.57 10.79 -0.06
C GLU A 14 27.41 10.98 0.93
N ILE A 15 27.35 12.14 1.60
CA ILE A 15 26.26 12.47 2.53
C ILE A 15 24.90 12.45 1.80
N LYS A 16 24.80 13.01 0.59
CA LYS A 16 23.57 12.99 -0.20
C LYS A 16 23.12 11.56 -0.53
N VAL A 17 24.05 10.70 -0.94
CA VAL A 17 23.77 9.28 -1.22
C VAL A 17 23.27 8.58 0.04
N ASN A 18 23.95 8.77 1.18
CA ASN A 18 23.58 8.16 2.45
C ASN A 18 22.18 8.61 2.92
N ILE A 19 21.87 9.91 2.81
CA ILE A 19 20.54 10.45 3.11
C ILE A 19 19.49 9.79 2.21
N HIS A 20 19.72 9.78 0.90
CA HIS A 20 18.75 9.23 -0.06
C HIS A 20 18.47 7.74 0.22
N GLN A 21 19.52 6.94 0.43
CA GLN A 21 19.38 5.53 0.73
C GLN A 21 18.67 5.28 2.07
N SER A 22 18.99 6.07 3.10
CA SER A 22 18.35 5.94 4.41
C SER A 22 16.86 6.28 4.35
N THR A 23 16.52 7.38 3.69
CA THR A 23 15.13 7.79 3.47
C THR A 23 14.35 6.71 2.70
N LEU A 24 14.93 6.17 1.62
CA LEU A 24 14.29 5.11 0.84
C LEU A 24 14.03 3.85 1.69
N ARG A 25 15.00 3.42 2.50
CA ARG A 25 14.81 2.27 3.39
C ARG A 25 13.69 2.52 4.42
N SER A 26 13.65 3.72 4.99
CA SER A 26 12.60 4.13 5.93
C SER A 26 11.21 4.11 5.28
N GLU A 27 11.09 4.67 4.08
CA GLU A 27 9.83 4.68 3.32
C GLU A 27 9.35 3.27 2.97
N LEU A 28 10.26 2.39 2.55
CA LEU A 28 9.93 0.99 2.23
C LEU A 28 9.46 0.22 3.47
N ALA A 29 10.14 0.40 4.61
CA ALA A 29 9.76 -0.22 5.87
C ALA A 29 8.38 0.30 6.34
N ALA A 30 8.16 1.61 6.31
CA ALA A 30 6.88 2.21 6.67
C ALA A 30 5.74 1.75 5.75
N ASN A 31 6.00 1.61 4.44
CA ASN A 31 5.02 1.08 3.50
C ASN A 31 4.66 -0.37 3.83
N ALA A 32 5.66 -1.22 4.09
CA ALA A 32 5.42 -2.62 4.44
C ALA A 32 4.56 -2.77 5.69
N GLU A 33 4.89 -2.03 6.76
CA GLU A 33 4.11 -2.02 8.00
C GLU A 33 2.69 -1.51 7.78
N MET A 34 2.52 -0.43 7.00
CA MET A 34 1.19 0.08 6.66
C MET A 34 0.34 -0.96 5.92
N ILE A 35 0.92 -1.69 4.96
CA ILE A 35 0.21 -2.75 4.22
C ILE A 35 -0.18 -3.91 5.14
N LEU A 36 0.73 -4.34 6.01
CA LEU A 36 0.47 -5.41 6.97
C LEU A 36 -0.60 -5.02 7.99
N LEU A 37 -0.56 -3.77 8.49
CA LEU A 37 -1.57 -3.22 9.38
C LEU A 37 -2.95 -3.20 8.71
N TYR A 38 -3.03 -2.69 7.48
CA TYR A 38 -4.29 -2.61 6.74
C TYR A 38 -4.86 -3.98 6.42
N TRP A 39 -4.00 -4.95 6.07
CA TRP A 39 -4.42 -6.34 5.93
C TRP A 39 -4.93 -6.92 7.25
N THR A 40 -4.28 -6.61 8.38
CA THR A 40 -4.69 -7.10 9.70
C THR A 40 -6.05 -6.53 10.09
N ILE A 41 -6.24 -5.22 9.94
CA ILE A 41 -7.54 -4.56 10.20
C ILE A 41 -8.64 -5.20 9.35
N GLY A 42 -8.39 -5.41 8.06
CA GLY A 42 -9.36 -6.05 7.17
C GLY A 42 -9.71 -7.47 7.60
N LYS A 43 -8.73 -8.25 8.05
CA LYS A 43 -8.94 -9.60 8.59
C LYS A 43 -9.77 -9.57 9.87
N THR A 44 -9.44 -8.67 10.80
CA THR A 44 -10.22 -8.46 12.03
C THR A 44 -11.67 -8.11 11.73
N ILE A 45 -11.93 -7.24 10.75
CA ILE A 45 -13.29 -6.92 10.31
C ILE A 45 -13.99 -8.18 9.78
N LEU A 46 -13.34 -8.97 8.92
CA LEU A 46 -13.94 -10.20 8.37
C LEU A 46 -14.29 -11.20 9.47
N ASP A 47 -13.41 -11.39 10.45
CA ASP A 47 -13.64 -12.34 11.53
C ASP A 47 -14.77 -11.88 12.45
N GLN A 48 -14.85 -10.57 12.77
CA GLN A 48 -15.97 -10.01 13.52
C GLN A 48 -17.31 -10.14 12.79
N GLN A 49 -17.33 -9.96 11.46
CA GLN A 49 -18.56 -10.12 10.67
C GLN A 49 -19.10 -11.55 10.68
N LYS A 50 -18.23 -12.57 10.80
CA LYS A 50 -18.65 -13.98 10.92
C LYS A 50 -19.36 -14.25 12.26
N VAL A 51 -18.91 -13.62 13.32
CA VAL A 51 -19.46 -13.80 14.69
C VAL A 51 -20.75 -13.01 14.89
N ALA A 52 -20.81 -11.76 14.41
CA ALA A 52 -21.88 -10.83 14.79
C ALA A 52 -23.13 -10.87 13.89
N GLY A 53 -23.13 -11.59 12.76
CA GLY A 53 -24.28 -11.73 11.85
C GLY A 53 -24.80 -10.44 11.18
N ARG A 54 -24.33 -9.25 11.59
CA ARG A 54 -24.73 -7.92 11.10
C ARG A 54 -23.54 -7.14 10.55
N GLY A 55 -23.18 -7.42 9.29
CA GLY A 55 -21.94 -6.93 8.67
C GLY A 55 -21.89 -5.43 8.34
N ALA A 56 -23.00 -4.69 8.37
CA ALA A 56 -23.04 -3.31 7.89
C ALA A 56 -22.62 -2.25 8.95
N LYS A 57 -23.10 -2.35 10.20
CA LYS A 57 -22.85 -1.33 11.23
C LYS A 57 -21.48 -1.43 11.91
N VAL A 58 -20.84 -2.60 11.89
CA VAL A 58 -19.55 -2.81 12.56
C VAL A 58 -18.46 -1.90 11.97
N ILE A 59 -18.42 -1.75 10.65
CA ILE A 59 -17.39 -0.93 10.00
C ILE A 59 -17.62 0.57 10.26
N GLU A 60 -18.88 0.99 10.35
CA GLU A 60 -19.25 2.38 10.68
C GLU A 60 -18.79 2.75 12.09
N HIS A 61 -19.15 1.94 13.09
CA HIS A 61 -18.71 2.16 14.46
C HIS A 61 -17.18 2.12 14.59
N LEU A 62 -16.53 1.15 13.95
CA LEU A 62 -15.07 1.07 13.92
C LEU A 62 -14.43 2.30 13.29
N ALA A 63 -14.99 2.84 12.19
CA ALA A 63 -14.45 4.04 11.55
C ALA A 63 -14.47 5.24 12.50
N ASP A 64 -15.59 5.44 13.20
CA ASP A 64 -15.76 6.56 14.11
C ASP A 64 -14.87 6.42 15.34
N ASP A 65 -14.80 5.24 15.94
CA ASP A 65 -13.94 4.95 17.10
C ASP A 65 -12.46 5.11 16.76
N LEU A 66 -12.02 4.53 15.64
CA LEU A 66 -10.63 4.58 15.19
C LEU A 66 -10.20 6.00 14.81
N ARG A 67 -11.06 6.80 14.18
CA ARG A 67 -10.75 8.21 13.88
C ARG A 67 -10.63 9.06 15.15
N ARG A 68 -11.46 8.78 16.16
CA ARG A 68 -11.37 9.47 17.46
C ARG A 68 -10.10 9.09 18.22
N ALA A 69 -9.74 7.81 18.21
CA ALA A 69 -8.53 7.32 18.87
C ALA A 69 -7.24 7.75 18.15
N PHE A 70 -7.26 7.88 16.83
CA PHE A 70 -6.09 8.16 15.99
C PHE A 70 -6.33 9.32 15.01
N PRO A 71 -6.55 10.56 15.47
CA PRO A 71 -6.94 11.68 14.62
C PRO A 71 -5.89 12.06 13.57
N GLY A 72 -4.61 11.77 13.81
CA GLY A 72 -3.52 11.98 12.85
C GLY A 72 -3.47 10.97 11.69
N MET A 73 -4.18 9.84 11.80
CA MET A 73 -4.10 8.75 10.85
C MET A 73 -5.18 8.85 9.77
N LYS A 74 -4.83 9.44 8.62
CA LYS A 74 -5.75 9.67 7.49
C LYS A 74 -6.31 8.38 6.85
N GLY A 75 -5.71 7.23 7.13
CA GLY A 75 -6.09 5.92 6.60
C GLY A 75 -7.32 5.27 7.24
N LEU A 76 -7.93 5.86 8.27
CA LEU A 76 -8.98 5.20 9.08
C LEU A 76 -10.40 5.64 8.74
N SER A 77 -10.65 6.15 7.53
CA SER A 77 -12.01 6.49 7.08
C SER A 77 -12.86 5.22 6.84
N LEU A 78 -14.19 5.35 6.94
CA LEU A 78 -15.14 4.28 6.61
C LEU A 78 -14.85 3.65 5.24
N ARG A 79 -14.61 4.49 4.23
CA ARG A 79 -14.28 4.03 2.88
C ARG A 79 -13.00 3.19 2.87
N ASN A 80 -11.97 3.63 3.61
CA ASN A 80 -10.71 2.90 3.62
C ASN A 80 -10.81 1.59 4.40
N LEU A 81 -11.58 1.52 5.50
CA LEU A 81 -11.86 0.26 6.19
C LEU A 81 -12.61 -0.75 5.29
N LYS A 82 -13.54 -0.28 4.46
CA LYS A 82 -14.19 -1.13 3.44
C LYS A 82 -13.16 -1.70 2.46
N TYR A 83 -12.17 -0.90 2.02
CA TYR A 83 -11.07 -1.39 1.19
C TYR A 83 -10.15 -2.35 1.94
N MET A 84 -9.80 -2.09 3.20
CA MET A 84 -8.99 -3.00 4.02
C MET A 84 -9.67 -4.38 4.12
N ARG A 85 -10.97 -4.40 4.39
CA ARG A 85 -11.76 -5.64 4.40
C ARG A 85 -11.72 -6.36 3.04
N GLN A 86 -11.94 -5.64 1.94
CA GLN A 86 -11.86 -6.22 0.58
C GLN A 86 -10.45 -6.75 0.28
N PHE A 87 -9.42 -6.03 0.71
CA PHE A 87 -8.02 -6.39 0.54
C PHE A 87 -7.70 -7.70 1.24
N SER A 88 -8.06 -7.85 2.52
CA SER A 88 -7.83 -9.09 3.26
C SER A 88 -8.67 -10.25 2.73
N ALA A 89 -9.88 -10.00 2.24
CA ALA A 89 -10.71 -11.02 1.60
C ALA A 89 -10.09 -11.50 0.27
N ALA A 90 -9.50 -10.59 -0.50
CA ALA A 90 -8.85 -10.89 -1.77
C ALA A 90 -7.52 -11.63 -1.61
N TYR A 91 -6.87 -11.50 -0.44
CA TYR A 91 -5.53 -12.03 -0.17
C TYR A 91 -5.48 -12.73 1.19
N PRO A 92 -6.02 -13.96 1.31
CA PRO A 92 -6.11 -14.65 2.59
C PRO A 92 -4.76 -15.16 3.13
N ASP A 93 -3.76 -15.38 2.27
CA ASP A 93 -2.44 -15.91 2.65
C ASP A 93 -1.51 -14.80 3.19
N PRO A 94 -1.14 -14.83 4.49
CA PRO A 94 -0.20 -13.85 5.07
C PRO A 94 1.20 -13.91 4.45
N GLY A 95 1.62 -15.08 3.97
CA GLY A 95 2.92 -15.27 3.32
C GLY A 95 3.00 -14.48 2.01
N PHE A 96 1.95 -14.58 1.18
CA PHE A 96 1.80 -13.78 -0.03
C PHE A 96 1.72 -12.28 0.26
N VAL A 97 0.97 -11.87 1.30
CA VAL A 97 0.87 -10.46 1.69
C VAL A 97 2.24 -9.89 1.99
N ARG A 98 3.02 -10.55 2.85
CA ARG A 98 4.34 -10.08 3.26
C ARG A 98 5.35 -10.07 2.11
N LYS A 99 5.37 -11.10 1.27
CA LYS A 99 6.36 -11.26 0.19
C LYS A 99 6.05 -10.42 -1.05
N THR A 100 4.76 -10.19 -1.35
CA THR A 100 4.34 -9.60 -2.63
C THR A 100 3.62 -8.28 -2.45
N LEU A 101 2.66 -8.18 -1.52
CA LEU A 101 1.81 -6.99 -1.44
C LEU A 101 2.51 -5.79 -0.77
N THR A 102 3.51 -6.02 0.08
CA THR A 102 4.33 -4.95 0.69
C THR A 102 5.20 -4.20 -0.33
N GLN A 103 5.35 -4.75 -1.55
CA GLN A 103 6.27 -4.24 -2.56
C GLN A 103 5.69 -3.08 -3.40
N ILE A 104 4.41 -2.74 -3.20
CA ILE A 104 3.76 -1.59 -3.82
C ILE A 104 2.94 -0.85 -2.77
N THR A 105 2.57 0.40 -3.07
CA THR A 105 1.88 1.25 -2.09
C THR A 105 0.39 0.90 -1.96
N TRP A 106 -0.22 1.31 -0.85
CA TRP A 106 -1.66 1.13 -0.61
C TRP A 106 -2.55 1.65 -1.75
N TYR A 107 -2.19 2.79 -2.35
CA TYR A 107 -2.93 3.35 -3.49
C TYR A 107 -2.92 2.45 -4.72
N HIS A 108 -1.86 1.68 -4.95
CA HIS A 108 -1.86 0.68 -6.03
C HIS A 108 -2.90 -0.40 -5.74
N HIS A 109 -2.89 -0.96 -4.52
CA HIS A 109 -3.85 -2.00 -4.11
C HIS A 109 -5.29 -1.54 -4.24
N VAL A 110 -5.63 -0.35 -3.72
CA VAL A 110 -7.00 0.22 -3.86
C VAL A 110 -7.38 0.40 -5.33
N THR A 111 -6.46 0.88 -6.15
CA THR A 111 -6.70 1.08 -7.60
C THR A 111 -6.96 -0.25 -8.30
N LEU A 112 -6.15 -1.26 -8.00
CA LEU A 112 -6.25 -2.57 -8.60
C LEU A 112 -7.50 -3.33 -8.14
N LEU A 113 -7.81 -3.31 -6.84
CA LEU A 113 -9.05 -3.90 -6.30
C LEU A 113 -10.31 -3.26 -6.91
N SER A 114 -10.28 -1.95 -7.19
CA SER A 114 -11.44 -1.24 -7.76
C SER A 114 -11.59 -1.39 -9.26
N LYS A 115 -10.50 -1.66 -10.01
CA LYS A 115 -10.52 -1.69 -11.47
C LYS A 115 -10.39 -3.09 -12.08
N ILE A 116 -9.78 -4.04 -11.37
CA ILE A 116 -9.44 -5.36 -11.91
C ILE A 116 -10.13 -6.45 -11.08
N THR A 117 -11.22 -6.97 -11.62
CA THR A 117 -12.01 -8.03 -10.97
C THR A 117 -11.26 -9.36 -10.94
N ASN A 118 -10.60 -9.73 -12.05
CA ASN A 118 -9.85 -10.98 -12.18
C ASN A 118 -8.63 -11.01 -11.22
N PRO A 119 -8.57 -11.95 -10.25
CA PRO A 119 -7.46 -12.04 -9.30
C PRO A 119 -6.09 -12.29 -9.92
N ASP A 120 -6.01 -13.08 -10.99
CA ASP A 120 -4.74 -13.42 -11.65
C ASP A 120 -4.17 -12.23 -12.40
N GLN A 121 -5.01 -11.49 -13.14
CA GLN A 121 -4.61 -10.23 -13.76
C GLN A 121 -4.17 -9.22 -12.70
N ARG A 122 -4.90 -9.14 -11.59
CA ARG A 122 -4.52 -8.25 -10.47
C ARG A 122 -3.15 -8.61 -9.91
N ASN A 123 -2.88 -9.90 -9.68
CA ASN A 123 -1.59 -10.39 -9.20
C ASN A 123 -0.46 -10.15 -10.20
N LEU A 124 -0.73 -10.28 -11.50
CA LEU A 124 0.21 -9.95 -12.57
C LEU A 124 0.60 -8.46 -12.50
N PHE A 125 -0.37 -7.55 -12.42
CA PHE A 125 -0.09 -6.12 -12.35
C PHE A 125 0.66 -5.73 -11.07
N ILE A 126 0.36 -6.36 -9.93
CA ILE A 126 1.13 -6.16 -8.68
C ILE A 126 2.61 -6.50 -8.90
N LYS A 127 2.89 -7.66 -9.49
CA LYS A 127 4.26 -8.12 -9.76
C LYS A 127 4.96 -7.22 -10.77
N LEU A 128 4.27 -6.80 -11.84
CA LEU A 128 4.83 -5.88 -12.84
C LEU A 128 5.12 -4.50 -12.26
N SER A 129 4.20 -3.95 -11.47
CA SER A 129 4.39 -2.65 -10.81
C SER A 129 5.57 -2.67 -9.83
N SER A 130 5.70 -3.73 -9.04
CA SER A 130 6.85 -3.93 -8.16
C SER A 130 8.16 -4.04 -8.96
N LYS A 131 8.22 -4.95 -9.94
CA LYS A 131 9.42 -5.21 -10.76
C LYS A 131 9.91 -3.95 -11.47
N ASN A 132 8.99 -3.18 -12.06
CA ASN A 132 9.33 -1.99 -12.85
C ASN A 132 9.34 -0.69 -12.02
N ARG A 133 9.12 -0.77 -10.70
CA ARG A 133 9.00 0.39 -9.79
C ARG A 133 8.02 1.43 -10.31
N TRP A 134 6.91 0.96 -10.88
CA TRP A 134 5.92 1.86 -11.47
C TRP A 134 5.24 2.70 -10.39
N SER A 135 5.03 3.98 -10.72
CA SER A 135 4.04 4.78 -10.01
C SER A 135 2.63 4.25 -10.31
N ARG A 136 1.66 4.64 -9.47
CA ARG A 136 0.24 4.29 -9.70
C ARG A 136 -0.22 4.71 -11.10
N ASN A 137 0.24 5.87 -11.56
CA ASN A 137 -0.14 6.40 -12.87
C ASN A 137 0.51 5.61 -14.02
N ALA A 138 1.79 5.24 -13.88
CA ALA A 138 2.45 4.39 -14.88
C ALA A 138 1.76 3.03 -15.00
N MET A 139 1.42 2.39 -13.85
CA MET A 139 0.62 1.17 -13.81
C MET A 139 -0.73 1.35 -14.52
N LEU A 140 -1.45 2.44 -14.24
CA LEU A 140 -2.76 2.72 -14.87
C LEU A 140 -2.66 2.96 -16.38
N THR A 141 -1.60 3.61 -16.85
CA THR A 141 -1.34 3.77 -18.28
C THR A 141 -1.12 2.42 -18.94
N TYR A 142 -0.29 1.56 -18.34
CA TYR A 142 -0.04 0.22 -18.85
C TYR A 142 -1.31 -0.65 -18.87
N ILE A 143 -2.10 -0.64 -17.79
CA ILE A 143 -3.37 -1.36 -17.73
C ILE A 143 -4.28 -0.93 -18.88
N ARG A 144 -4.42 0.37 -19.13
CA ARG A 144 -5.25 0.90 -20.22
C ARG A 144 -4.79 0.41 -21.58
N SER A 145 -3.49 0.43 -21.87
CA SER A 145 -2.99 -0.10 -23.14
C SER A 145 -3.22 -1.61 -23.27
N THR A 146 -3.13 -2.39 -22.19
CA THR A 146 -3.30 -3.85 -22.27
C THR A 146 -4.75 -4.33 -22.24
N VAL A 147 -5.67 -3.55 -21.68
CA VAL A 147 -7.09 -3.94 -21.50
C VAL A 147 -7.98 -3.34 -22.60
N SER A 148 -7.60 -2.19 -23.18
CA SER A 148 -8.35 -1.58 -24.28
C SER A 148 -8.16 -2.27 -25.63
N ASP A 149 -7.24 -3.23 -25.75
CA ASP A 149 -6.97 -3.97 -27.01
C ASP A 149 -7.88 -5.20 -27.22
N HIS A 150 -8.96 -5.35 -26.44
CA HIS A 150 -9.88 -6.49 -26.51
C HIS A 150 -11.36 -6.08 -26.60
N HIS A 151 -11.69 -5.00 -27.30
CA HIS A 151 -13.07 -4.69 -27.71
C HIS A 151 -13.15 -4.63 -29.23
#